data_AF-A0A1G6XE98-F1
#
_entry.id   AF-A0A1G6XE98-F1
#
_cell.length_a   1.000
_cell.length_b   1.000
_cell.length_c   1.000
_cell.angle_alpha   90.00
_cell.angle_beta   90.00
_cell.angle_gamma   90.00
#
_symmetry.space_group_name_H-M   'P 1'
#
loop_
_entity.id
_entity.type
_entity.pdbx_description
1 polymer ?
#
loop_
_entity_poly.entity_id
_entity_poly.type
_entity_poly.pdbx_seq_one_letter_code
_entity_poly.pdbx_strand_id
1 'polypeptide(L)'
;MESVVEQSPPSDRDRLSRVMVIAVHVLYLLCLPLLLVPLAMAIHGITVLPIWLSVVPLALGALFSYFVRKNAPEMWQTHFDQAIQTFWSFIVLMMLGVLFYFAMFIGIVFMFVAYYIVVHRAIVGIGRALKWSGVDH
;
A
#
# COMPACT_ATOMS: atom_id res chain seq x y z
N MET A 1 -29.98 -16.25 -23.47
CA MET A 1 -30.53 -15.08 -22.75
C MET A 1 -29.56 -14.81 -21.61
N GLU A 2 -28.57 -13.94 -21.85
CA GLU A 2 -27.74 -13.42 -20.77
C GLU A 2 -28.62 -12.49 -19.95
N SER A 3 -28.87 -12.85 -18.68
CA SER A 3 -29.52 -11.95 -17.74
C SER A 3 -28.59 -10.77 -17.55
N VAL A 4 -28.95 -9.61 -18.12
CA VAL A 4 -28.33 -8.33 -17.78
C VAL A 4 -28.57 -8.15 -16.28
N VAL A 5 -27.57 -8.46 -15.47
CA VAL A 5 -27.60 -8.21 -14.03
C VAL A 5 -27.63 -6.70 -13.89
N GLU A 6 -28.81 -6.17 -13.65
CA GLU A 6 -29.05 -4.76 -13.40
C GLU A 6 -28.20 -4.37 -12.18
N GLN A 7 -27.05 -3.74 -12.43
CA GLN A 7 -26.16 -3.31 -11.36
C GLN A 7 -26.86 -2.20 -10.60
N SER A 8 -27.33 -2.52 -9.39
CA SER A 8 -27.87 -1.56 -8.45
C SER A 8 -26.91 -0.37 -8.34
N PRO A 9 -27.41 0.88 -8.35
CA PRO A 9 -26.53 2.04 -8.27
C PRO A 9 -25.68 1.96 -6.99
N PRO A 10 -24.36 2.26 -7.08
CA PRO A 10 -23.45 2.07 -5.97
C PRO A 10 -23.89 2.91 -4.77
N SER A 11 -24.03 2.24 -3.63
CA SER A 11 -24.46 2.85 -2.37
C SER A 11 -23.46 3.92 -1.92
N ASP A 12 -23.89 4.90 -1.11
CA ASP A 12 -22.97 5.89 -0.56
C ASP A 12 -21.83 5.25 0.25
N ARG A 13 -22.10 4.08 0.85
CA ARG A 13 -21.12 3.24 1.53
C ARG A 13 -20.07 2.67 0.57
N ASP A 14 -20.44 2.30 -0.65
CA ASP A 14 -19.49 1.86 -1.68
C ASP A 14 -18.62 3.03 -2.15
N ARG A 15 -19.23 4.20 -2.38
CA ARG A 15 -18.49 5.41 -2.78
C ARG A 15 -17.45 5.79 -1.72
N LEU A 16 -17.83 5.73 -0.45
CA LEU A 16 -16.95 6.05 0.68
C LEU A 16 -15.84 5.00 0.82
N SER A 17 -16.17 3.71 0.71
CA SER A 17 -15.18 2.61 0.74
C SER A 17 -14.17 2.71 -0.41
N ARG A 18 -14.60 3.14 -1.60
CA ARG A 18 -13.73 3.39 -2.75
C ARG A 18 -12.72 4.51 -2.49
N VAL A 19 -13.20 5.66 -2.01
CA VAL A 19 -12.32 6.80 -1.66
C VAL A 19 -11.31 6.37 -0.61
N MET A 20 -11.73 5.57 0.37
CA MET A 20 -10.87 5.02 1.40
C MET A 20 -9.81 4.07 0.84
N VAL A 21 -10.16 3.16 -0.07
CA VAL A 21 -9.19 2.28 -0.72
C VAL A 21 -8.16 3.09 -1.50
N ILE A 22 -8.61 4.08 -2.29
CA ILE A 22 -7.70 4.98 -3.01
C ILE A 22 -6.78 5.72 -2.04
N ALA A 23 -7.32 6.28 -0.95
CA ALA A 23 -6.54 7.00 0.05
C ALA A 23 -5.45 6.11 0.69
N VAL A 24 -5.77 4.87 1.04
CA VAL A 24 -4.79 3.90 1.58
C VAL A 24 -3.65 3.65 0.60
N HIS A 25 -3.97 3.43 -0.67
CA HIS A 25 -2.95 3.11 -1.67
C HIS A 25 -2.14 4.35 -2.07
N VAL A 26 -2.75 5.54 -2.07
CA VAL A 26 -2.04 6.82 -2.21
C VAL A 26 -1.07 7.04 -1.05
N LEU A 27 -1.47 6.76 0.19
CA LEU A 27 -0.57 6.81 1.34
C LEU A 27 0.64 5.89 1.16
N TYR A 28 0.45 4.71 0.55
CA TYR A 28 1.56 3.79 0.25
C TYR A 28 2.46 4.31 -0.87
N LEU A 29 1.89 4.97 -1.90
CA LEU A 29 2.68 5.59 -2.96
C LEU A 29 3.43 6.84 -2.47
N LEU A 30 2.90 7.58 -1.50
CA LEU A 30 3.61 8.71 -0.90
C LEU A 30 4.91 8.29 -0.18
N CYS A 31 5.09 6.99 0.08
CA CYS A 31 6.36 6.44 0.57
C CYS A 31 7.44 6.34 -0.54
N LEU A 32 7.11 6.48 -1.83
CA LEU A 32 8.05 6.35 -2.97
C LEU A 32 9.09 7.48 -3.11
N PRO A 33 8.75 8.78 -3.00
CA PRO A 33 9.74 9.85 -3.11
C PRO A 33 10.82 9.74 -2.02
N LEU A 34 10.47 9.12 -0.90
CA LEU A 34 11.31 8.93 0.28
C LEU A 34 12.20 7.69 0.20
N LEU A 35 12.23 7.04 -0.96
CA LEU A 35 12.99 5.83 -1.28
C LEU A 35 14.31 6.19 -2.01
N LEU A 36 14.31 7.30 -2.74
CA LEU A 36 15.53 7.91 -3.29
C LEU A 36 16.36 8.60 -2.20
N VAL A 37 15.70 9.00 -1.11
CA VAL A 37 16.33 9.75 -0.01
C VAL A 37 17.29 8.87 0.81
N PRO A 38 17.01 7.62 1.19
CA PRO A 38 17.97 6.72 1.83
C PRO A 38 19.21 6.43 0.97
N LEU A 39 19.08 6.32 -0.35
CA LEU A 39 20.23 6.18 -1.25
C LEU A 39 21.04 7.49 -1.30
N ALA A 40 20.36 8.63 -1.42
CA ALA A 40 20.99 9.94 -1.38
C ALA A 40 21.59 10.29 0.00
N MET A 41 21.07 9.73 1.10
CA MET A 41 21.45 10.08 2.46
C MET A 41 22.35 9.04 3.12
N ALA A 42 22.42 7.80 2.62
CA ALA A 42 23.56 6.91 2.87
C ALA A 42 24.87 7.57 2.40
N ILE A 43 24.79 8.43 1.38
CA ILE A 43 25.89 9.31 0.92
C ILE A 43 26.08 10.52 1.86
N HIS A 44 25.04 11.03 2.52
CA HIS A 44 25.06 12.28 3.32
C HIS A 44 24.97 12.12 4.86
N GLY A 45 24.90 10.90 5.40
CA GLY A 45 24.95 10.63 6.84
C GLY A 45 23.66 10.92 7.65
N ILE A 46 22.55 11.28 7.02
CA ILE A 46 21.27 11.57 7.72
C ILE A 46 20.33 10.39 7.56
N THR A 47 20.38 9.43 8.48
CA THR A 47 19.68 8.14 8.32
C THR A 47 18.27 8.11 8.89
N VAL A 48 17.92 8.99 9.82
CA VAL A 48 16.72 8.84 10.66
C VAL A 48 15.46 9.47 10.03
N LEU A 49 15.57 10.69 9.51
CA LEU A 49 14.44 11.44 8.95
C LEU A 49 13.71 10.73 7.78
N PRO A 50 14.41 10.07 6.84
CA PRO A 50 13.76 9.41 5.70
C PRO A 50 13.00 8.13 6.07
N ILE A 51 13.45 7.44 7.13
CA ILE A 51 12.80 6.23 7.65
C ILE A 51 11.43 6.60 8.22
N TRP A 52 11.34 7.65 9.02
CA TRP A 52 10.06 8.09 9.59
C TRP A 52 9.08 8.50 8.49
N LEU A 53 9.56 9.27 7.51
CA LEU A 53 8.72 9.72 6.42
C LEU A 53 8.22 8.56 5.54
N SER A 54 8.96 7.46 5.40
CA SER A 54 8.51 6.28 4.63
C SER A 54 7.65 5.30 5.45
N VAL A 55 7.92 5.13 6.74
CA VAL A 55 7.20 4.18 7.59
C VAL A 55 5.87 4.76 8.09
N VAL A 56 5.81 6.04 8.42
CA VAL A 56 4.62 6.67 9.01
C VAL A 56 3.40 6.62 8.07
N PRO A 57 3.47 7.01 6.79
CA PRO A 57 2.32 6.94 5.89
C PRO A 57 1.85 5.50 5.67
N LEU A 58 2.78 4.54 5.60
CA LEU A 58 2.50 3.11 5.48
C LEU A 58 1.76 2.58 6.72
N ALA A 59 2.23 2.94 7.91
CA ALA A 59 1.59 2.60 9.18
C ALA A 59 0.20 3.23 9.30
N LEU A 60 0.04 4.50 8.89
CA LEU A 60 -1.27 5.18 8.87
C LEU A 60 -2.25 4.50 7.91
N GLY A 61 -1.80 4.14 6.70
CA GLY A 61 -2.63 3.42 5.72
C GLY A 61 -3.04 2.02 6.23
N ALA A 62 -2.14 1.31 6.92
CA ALA A 62 -2.47 0.04 7.55
C ALA A 62 -3.46 0.21 8.72
N LEU A 63 -3.23 1.19 9.61
CA LEU A 63 -4.11 1.49 10.73
C LEU A 63 -5.51 1.86 10.26
N PHE A 64 -5.60 2.71 9.23
CA PHE A 64 -6.86 3.08 8.62
C PHE A 64 -7.57 1.85 8.03
N SER A 65 -6.83 0.97 7.35
CA SER A 65 -7.38 -0.28 6.82
C SER A 65 -7.95 -1.17 7.92
N TYR A 66 -7.32 -1.25 9.09
CA TYR A 66 -7.83 -2.01 10.24
C TYR A 66 -9.17 -1.49 10.76
N PHE A 67 -9.33 -0.17 10.86
CA PHE A 67 -10.57 0.44 11.35
C PHE A 67 -11.72 0.35 10.36
N VAL A 68 -11.42 0.53 9.08
CA VAL A 68 -12.45 0.61 8.03
C VAL A 68 -12.93 -0.76 7.59
N ARG A 69 -12.05 -1.78 7.58
CA ARG A 69 -12.34 -3.12 7.05
C ARG A 69 -13.68 -3.67 7.55
N LYS A 70 -13.95 -3.63 8.86
CA LYS A 70 -15.18 -4.22 9.45
C LYS A 70 -16.47 -3.57 8.94
N ASN A 71 -16.39 -2.30 8.55
CA ASN A 71 -17.53 -1.52 8.09
C ASN A 71 -17.59 -1.42 6.56
N ALA A 72 -16.64 -2.00 5.83
CA ALA A 72 -16.65 -1.99 4.37
C ALA A 72 -17.57 -3.10 3.81
N PRO A 73 -18.19 -2.91 2.65
CA PRO A 73 -18.84 -3.97 1.89
C PRO A 73 -17.84 -5.08 1.52
N GLU A 74 -18.31 -6.32 1.42
CA GLU A 74 -17.47 -7.53 1.25
C GLU A 74 -16.45 -7.42 0.11
N MET A 75 -16.88 -6.83 -1.02
CA MET A 75 -16.02 -6.55 -2.18
C MET A 75 -14.77 -5.74 -1.79
N TRP A 76 -14.90 -4.73 -0.93
CA TRP A 76 -13.82 -3.83 -0.52
C TRP A 76 -13.03 -4.34 0.69
N GLN A 77 -13.59 -5.25 1.50
CA GLN A 77 -12.89 -5.84 2.64
C GLN A 77 -11.60 -6.53 2.21
N THR A 78 -11.65 -7.23 1.07
CA THR A 78 -10.49 -7.92 0.50
C THR A 78 -9.35 -6.95 0.14
N HIS A 79 -9.66 -5.72 -0.27
CA HIS A 79 -8.66 -4.68 -0.55
C HIS A 79 -7.98 -4.18 0.71
N PHE A 80 -8.75 -3.96 1.79
CA PHE A 80 -8.17 -3.59 3.08
C PHE A 80 -7.32 -4.72 3.67
N ASP A 81 -7.73 -5.97 3.49
CA ASP A 81 -6.93 -7.14 3.89
C ASP A 81 -5.61 -7.23 3.11
N GLN A 82 -5.64 -7.01 1.80
CA GLN A 82 -4.44 -6.97 0.98
C GLN A 82 -3.52 -5.80 1.40
N ALA A 83 -4.07 -4.63 1.72
CA ALA A 83 -3.27 -3.50 2.22
C ALA A 83 -2.59 -3.84 3.54
N ILE A 84 -3.32 -4.39 4.51
CA ILE A 84 -2.79 -4.83 5.81
C ILE A 84 -1.68 -5.88 5.61
N GLN A 85 -1.92 -6.90 4.78
CA GLN A 85 -0.92 -7.94 4.51
C GLN A 85 0.34 -7.33 3.87
N THR A 86 0.18 -6.34 2.99
CA THR A 86 1.28 -5.65 2.31
C THR A 86 2.14 -4.89 3.32
N PHE A 87 1.53 -4.19 4.27
CA PHE A 87 2.23 -3.53 5.36
C PHE A 87 3.08 -4.53 6.17
N TRP A 88 2.50 -5.64 6.62
CA TRP A 88 3.26 -6.64 7.39
C TRP A 88 4.36 -7.31 6.58
N SER A 89 4.10 -7.62 5.31
CA SER A 89 5.13 -8.17 4.40
C SER A 89 6.29 -7.20 4.24
N PHE A 90 5.99 -5.90 4.11
CA PHE A 90 6.99 -4.85 4.07
C PHE A 90 7.83 -4.80 5.35
N ILE A 91 7.19 -4.78 6.53
CA ILE A 91 7.90 -4.76 7.82
C ILE A 91 8.84 -5.96 7.95
N VAL A 92 8.36 -7.18 7.67
CA VAL A 92 9.18 -8.40 7.75
C VAL A 92 10.38 -8.33 6.80
N LEU A 93 10.14 -7.96 5.54
CA LEU A 93 11.22 -7.87 4.55
C LEU A 93 12.22 -6.76 4.87
N MET A 94 11.77 -5.63 5.43
CA MET A 94 12.66 -4.56 5.90
C MET A 94 13.49 -5.01 7.10
N MET A 95 12.91 -5.74 8.06
CA MET A 95 13.66 -6.31 9.18
C MET A 95 14.74 -7.30 8.72
N LEU A 96 14.39 -8.20 7.80
CA LEU A 96 15.35 -9.12 7.18
C LEU A 96 16.41 -8.35 6.38
N GLY A 97 16.00 -7.33 5.64
CA GLY A 97 16.91 -6.45 4.91
C GLY A 97 17.93 -5.80 5.82
N VAL A 98 17.51 -5.20 6.93
CA VAL A 98 18.41 -4.58 7.91
C VAL A 98 19.34 -5.63 8.54
N LEU A 99 18.79 -6.78 8.94
CA LEU A 99 19.58 -7.87 9.55
C LEU A 99 20.69 -8.37 8.60
N PHE A 100 20.37 -8.61 7.33
CA PHE A 100 21.32 -9.11 6.34
C PHE A 100 22.19 -8.03 5.69
N TYR A 101 21.84 -6.75 5.84
CA TYR A 101 22.63 -5.63 5.32
C TYR A 101 23.98 -5.56 6.03
N PHE A 102 23.99 -5.59 7.37
CA PHE A 102 25.22 -5.55 8.16
C PHE A 102 26.07 -6.82 8.06
N ALA A 103 25.45 -7.96 7.74
CA ALA A 103 26.15 -9.24 7.65
C ALA A 103 26.86 -9.42 6.30
N MET A 104 26.19 -9.14 5.17
CA MET A 104 26.69 -9.54 3.84
C MET A 104 26.33 -8.55 2.71
N PHE A 105 25.82 -7.35 3.01
CA PHE A 105 25.23 -6.40 2.02
C PHE A 105 24.06 -6.93 1.17
N ILE A 106 23.76 -8.24 1.20
CA ILE A 106 22.64 -8.87 0.51
C ILE A 106 21.27 -8.37 1.01
N GLY A 107 21.24 -7.77 2.20
CA GLY A 107 20.05 -7.12 2.76
C GLY A 107 19.38 -6.10 1.83
N ILE A 108 20.16 -5.46 0.94
CA ILE A 108 19.64 -4.56 -0.09
C ILE A 108 18.57 -5.24 -0.95
N VAL A 109 18.75 -6.51 -1.29
CA VAL A 109 17.80 -7.26 -2.14
C VAL A 109 16.44 -7.40 -1.44
N PHE A 110 16.42 -7.76 -0.16
CA PHE A 110 15.17 -7.86 0.61
C PHE A 110 14.45 -6.52 0.72
N MET A 111 15.20 -5.44 0.92
CA MET A 111 14.63 -4.09 0.93
C MET A 111 13.98 -3.77 -0.43
N PHE A 112 14.69 -3.97 -1.55
CA PHE A 112 14.14 -3.76 -2.90
C PHE A 112 12.87 -4.59 -3.16
N VAL A 113 12.84 -5.85 -2.74
CA VAL A 113 11.66 -6.72 -2.86
C VAL A 113 10.50 -6.18 -2.02
N ALA A 114 10.75 -5.76 -0.78
CA ALA A 114 9.74 -5.14 0.09
C ALA A 114 9.07 -3.95 -0.61
N TYR A 115 9.89 -3.08 -1.18
CA TYR A 115 9.44 -1.89 -1.89
C TYR A 115 8.67 -2.23 -3.16
N TYR A 116 9.17 -3.15 -3.99
CA TYR A 116 8.47 -3.58 -5.19
C TYR A 116 7.07 -4.10 -4.86
N ILE A 117 6.91 -4.89 -3.80
CA ILE A 117 5.62 -5.41 -3.37
C ILE A 117 4.65 -4.28 -3.01
N VAL A 118 5.10 -3.30 -2.21
CA VAL A 118 4.27 -2.15 -1.82
C VAL A 118 3.81 -1.37 -3.04
N VAL A 119 4.73 -1.02 -3.94
CA VAL A 119 4.44 -0.21 -5.13
C VAL A 119 3.53 -0.95 -6.10
N HIS A 120 3.86 -2.19 -6.43
CA HIS A 120 3.07 -3.00 -7.33
C HIS A 120 1.64 -3.20 -6.79
N ARG A 121 1.49 -3.53 -5.51
CA ARG A 121 0.16 -3.69 -4.90
C ARG A 121 -0.59 -2.36 -4.76
N ALA A 122 0.11 -1.26 -4.47
CA ALA A 122 -0.47 0.07 -4.42
C ALA A 122 -1.07 0.46 -5.79
N ILE A 123 -0.32 0.29 -6.88
CA ILE A 123 -0.76 0.58 -8.24
C ILE A 123 -1.92 -0.32 -8.65
N VAL A 124 -1.80 -1.65 -8.44
CA VAL A 124 -2.86 -2.60 -8.79
C VAL A 124 -4.14 -2.34 -8.00
N GLY A 125 -4.04 -1.98 -6.72
CA GLY A 125 -5.20 -1.67 -5.90
C GLY A 125 -5.91 -0.39 -6.33
N ILE A 126 -5.18 0.66 -6.70
CA ILE A 126 -5.76 1.88 -7.31
C ILE A 126 -6.41 1.54 -8.64
N GLY A 127 -5.73 0.79 -9.51
CA GLY A 127 -6.28 0.40 -10.81
C GLY A 127 -7.58 -0.39 -10.71
N ARG A 128 -7.70 -1.30 -9.74
CA ARG A 128 -8.95 -2.03 -9.47
C ARG A 128 -10.04 -1.13 -8.89
N ALA A 129 -9.70 -0.24 -7.95
CA ALA A 129 -10.64 0.72 -7.38
C ALA A 129 -11.20 1.70 -8.43
N LEU A 130 -10.37 2.08 -9.42
CA LEU A 130 -10.78 2.91 -10.56
C LEU A 130 -11.66 2.13 -11.56
N LYS A 131 -11.34 0.87 -11.88
CA LYS A 131 -12.19 0.06 -12.75
C LYS A 131 -13.61 -0.14 -12.20
N TRP A 132 -13.74 -0.31 -10.89
CA TRP A 132 -15.06 -0.39 -10.24
C TRP A 132 -15.77 0.96 -10.08
N SER A 133 -15.14 2.06 -10.48
CA SER A 133 -15.77 3.38 -10.43
C SER A 133 -16.68 3.69 -11.62
N GLY A 134 -16.78 2.79 -12.61
CA GLY A 134 -17.57 3.02 -13.83
C GLY A 134 -16.98 4.09 -14.73
N VAL A 135 -15.70 4.46 -14.53
CA VAL A 135 -14.90 5.18 -15.54
C VAL A 135 -14.42 4.13 -16.53
N ASP A 136 -15.38 3.51 -17.21
CA ASP A 136 -15.15 2.77 -18.44
C ASP A 136 -15.14 3.81 -19.55
N HIS A 137 -14.00 3.94 -20.22
CA HIS A 137 -13.94 4.51 -21.57
C HIS A 137 -14.44 3.47 -22.57
#